data_AF-A0A3C1XXC6-F1
#
_entry.id   AF-A0A3C1XXC6-F1
#
_cell.length_a   1.000
_cell.length_b   1.000
_cell.length_c   1.000
_cell.angle_alpha   90.00
_cell.angle_beta   90.00
_cell.angle_gamma   90.00
#
_symmetry.space_group_name_H-M   'P 1'
#
loop_
_entity.id
_entity.type
_entity.pdbx_description
1 polymer ?
#
loop_
_entity_poly.entity_id
_entity_poly.type
_entity_poly.pdbx_seq_one_letter_code
_entity_poly.pdbx_strand_id
1 'polypeptide(L)'
;MQPWHSDNPALTRAFAPVFDERDDADLPIEGALPPGLSGVFMRNGPNPQFEPGPGYSYPFDGTGMIHAVYLDGGRARYRNRWVLTAELQEEQAAGHRIYNPTFGPPPYANLANTNVLRHAGRIHALYEGGCPYELDDALGTIGANTFQGKLTGAFSAHPKVDPLTGEMLAINYDLMAGTLEYMRLDATGRVDRQVAFSAPWPALVHDIGLTATHVVAFVCPLVFDFSRGPAAPGWEPQRGTQVLLVPRDCTDAAQIRWIEAAPFFNWHVANAYVDGNVIEAVLPWHDGYGPASRKRLEMHRLRIDMASGRVDDQTL
;
A
#
# COMPACT_ATOMS: atom_id res chain seq x y z
N MET A 1 21.24 -11.29 15.98
CA MET A 1 21.11 -12.22 14.83
C MET A 1 22.44 -12.24 14.07
N GLN A 2 22.83 -13.34 13.43
CA GLN A 2 24.01 -13.32 12.56
C GLN A 2 23.66 -12.65 11.23
N PRO A 3 24.42 -11.64 10.77
CA PRO A 3 24.25 -11.07 9.45
C PRO A 3 24.45 -12.11 8.36
N TRP A 4 23.73 -11.95 7.25
CA TRP A 4 23.92 -12.74 6.04
C TRP A 4 24.32 -11.83 4.88
N HIS A 5 24.84 -12.43 3.81
CA HIS A 5 25.30 -11.73 2.61
C HIS A 5 24.65 -12.35 1.38
N SER A 6 24.31 -11.51 0.40
CA SER A 6 23.74 -11.95 -0.87
C SER A 6 24.43 -11.22 -2.02
N ASP A 7 24.58 -11.90 -3.15
CA ASP A 7 25.03 -11.29 -4.40
C ASP A 7 23.87 -10.65 -5.19
N ASN A 8 22.63 -10.75 -4.70
CA ASN A 8 21.48 -10.12 -5.34
C ASN A 8 21.63 -8.58 -5.33
N PRO A 9 21.61 -7.89 -6.48
CA PRO A 9 21.70 -6.43 -6.54
C PRO A 9 20.64 -5.71 -5.70
N ALA A 10 19.47 -6.32 -5.50
CA ALA A 10 18.39 -5.81 -4.67
C ALA A 10 18.62 -5.98 -3.15
N LEU A 11 19.73 -6.58 -2.74
CA LEU A 11 20.12 -6.85 -1.35
C LEU A 11 21.56 -6.42 -1.06
N THR A 12 22.11 -5.54 -1.89
CA THR A 12 23.48 -5.03 -1.75
C THR A 12 23.53 -3.51 -1.79
N ARG A 13 24.64 -2.93 -1.31
CA ARG A 13 24.89 -1.48 -1.31
C ARG A 13 23.76 -0.72 -0.59
N ALA A 14 23.09 0.20 -1.27
CA ALA A 14 21.99 0.99 -0.71
C ALA A 14 20.74 0.16 -0.35
N PHE A 15 20.64 -1.08 -0.87
CA PHE A 15 19.57 -2.02 -0.58
C PHE A 15 20.02 -3.15 0.36
N ALA A 16 21.23 -3.05 0.94
CA ALA A 16 21.69 -4.04 1.90
C ALA A 16 20.75 -4.08 3.13
N PRO A 17 20.41 -5.28 3.64
CA PRO A 17 19.59 -5.40 4.83
C PRO A 17 20.22 -4.73 6.05
N VAL A 18 19.37 -4.16 6.89
CA VAL A 18 19.71 -3.66 8.22
C VAL A 18 19.52 -4.78 9.22
N PHE A 19 20.57 -5.12 9.97
CA PHE A 19 20.58 -6.22 10.93
C PHE A 19 20.35 -5.80 12.39
N ASP A 20 20.43 -4.49 12.66
CA ASP A 20 20.34 -3.94 14.01
C ASP A 20 19.02 -3.21 14.22
N GLU A 21 18.35 -3.47 15.34
CA GLU A 21 17.35 -2.58 15.92
C GLU A 21 18.03 -1.61 16.88
N ARG A 22 17.71 -0.32 16.75
CA ARG A 22 18.41 0.76 17.45
C ARG A 22 17.43 1.63 18.24
N ASP A 23 18.00 2.31 19.23
CA ASP A 23 17.38 3.32 20.07
C ASP A 23 18.36 4.47 20.25
N ASP A 24 18.38 5.39 19.29
CA ASP A 24 19.30 6.53 19.31
C ASP A 24 18.57 7.73 19.92
N ALA A 25 18.92 8.09 21.16
CA ALA A 25 18.21 9.13 21.92
C ALA A 25 18.54 10.57 21.48
N ASP A 26 19.77 10.82 21.03
CA ASP A 26 20.27 12.14 20.65
C ASP A 26 21.00 12.04 19.30
N LEU A 27 20.27 12.30 18.21
CA LEU A 27 20.87 12.33 16.88
C LEU A 27 21.69 13.63 16.68
N PRO A 28 22.87 13.55 16.05
CA PRO A 28 23.61 14.74 15.65
C PRO A 28 22.82 15.53 14.59
N ILE A 29 22.81 16.85 14.73
CA ILE A 29 22.11 17.77 13.84
C ILE A 29 23.14 18.74 13.24
N GLU A 30 23.19 18.80 11.90
CA GLU A 30 23.88 19.86 11.17
C GLU A 30 22.87 20.97 10.81
N GLY A 31 23.16 22.21 11.19
CA GLY A 31 22.21 23.32 11.08
C GLY A 31 21.29 23.44 12.30
N ALA A 32 20.01 23.73 12.09
CA ALA A 32 19.02 23.89 13.16
C ALA A 32 17.66 23.32 12.76
N LEU A 33 17.08 22.50 13.64
CA LEU A 33 15.70 22.04 13.51
C LEU A 33 14.74 23.16 13.93
N PRO A 34 13.66 23.44 13.17
CA PRO A 34 12.65 24.42 13.57
C PRO A 34 12.04 24.04 14.93
N PRO A 35 12.04 24.92 15.95
CA PRO A 35 11.60 24.56 17.30
C PRO A 35 10.10 24.23 17.38
N GLY A 36 9.30 24.70 16.41
CA GLY A 36 7.88 24.37 16.31
C GLY A 36 7.58 23.02 15.66
N LEU A 37 8.58 22.31 15.12
CA LEU A 37 8.39 21.00 14.52
C LEU A 37 8.42 19.92 15.61
N SER A 38 7.24 19.44 15.99
CA SER A 38 7.05 18.37 16.98
C SER A 38 6.21 17.25 16.39
N GLY A 39 6.73 16.04 16.40
CA GLY A 39 6.05 14.88 15.85
C GLY A 39 6.98 13.73 15.52
N VAL A 40 6.51 12.83 14.66
CA VAL A 40 7.27 11.66 14.22
C VAL A 40 7.09 11.45 12.73
N PHE A 41 8.21 11.27 12.03
CA PHE A 41 8.22 10.77 10.67
C PHE A 41 8.49 9.27 10.74
N MET A 42 7.56 8.47 10.23
CA MET A 42 7.69 7.01 10.16
C MET A 42 7.75 6.57 8.70
N ARG A 43 8.59 5.57 8.41
CA ARG A 43 8.72 4.92 7.11
C ARG A 43 8.74 3.42 7.31
N ASN A 44 7.95 2.70 6.53
CA ASN A 44 8.04 1.25 6.40
C ASN A 44 8.83 0.87 5.15
N GLY A 45 9.37 -0.35 5.11
CA GLY A 45 9.99 -0.89 3.92
C GLY A 45 10.43 -2.34 4.10
N PRO A 46 10.69 -3.03 2.99
CA PRO A 46 11.20 -4.40 3.02
C PRO A 46 12.61 -4.45 3.60
N ASN A 47 12.79 -5.25 4.65
CA ASN A 47 14.07 -5.53 5.27
C ASN A 47 14.13 -7.00 5.71
N PRO A 48 14.44 -7.94 4.79
CA PRO A 48 14.42 -9.36 5.09
C PRO A 48 15.33 -9.68 6.27
N GLN A 49 14.78 -10.27 7.32
CA GLN A 49 15.55 -10.64 8.49
C GLN A 49 16.41 -11.90 8.25
N PHE A 50 15.88 -12.88 7.52
CA PHE A 50 16.60 -14.05 7.04
C PHE A 50 16.91 -13.94 5.55
N GLU A 51 17.98 -14.61 5.09
CA GLU A 51 18.35 -14.62 3.67
C GLU A 51 17.16 -15.10 2.83
N PRO A 52 16.67 -14.30 1.87
CA PRO A 52 15.50 -14.68 1.10
C PRO A 52 15.86 -15.75 0.08
N GLY A 53 14.89 -16.61 -0.23
CA GLY A 53 15.05 -17.64 -1.26
C GLY A 53 15.19 -17.08 -2.68
N PRO A 54 15.48 -17.95 -3.66
CA PRO A 54 15.46 -17.60 -5.07
C PRO A 54 14.14 -16.93 -5.46
N GLY A 55 14.21 -15.89 -6.28
CA GLY A 55 13.02 -15.15 -6.72
C GLY A 55 12.61 -13.98 -5.82
N TYR A 56 13.45 -13.59 -4.86
CA TYR A 56 13.29 -12.32 -4.13
C TYR A 56 13.07 -11.13 -5.09
N SER A 57 11.95 -10.43 -4.91
CA SER A 57 11.53 -9.34 -5.77
C SER A 57 11.37 -8.05 -4.98
N TYR A 58 12.39 -7.20 -4.99
CA TYR A 58 12.29 -5.85 -4.44
C TYR A 58 11.39 -4.97 -5.33
N PRO A 59 10.51 -4.13 -4.77
CA PRO A 59 10.33 -3.81 -3.34
C PRO A 59 9.26 -4.64 -2.62
N PHE A 60 8.72 -5.69 -3.23
CA PHE A 60 7.56 -6.43 -2.72
C PHE A 60 7.91 -7.40 -1.58
N ASP A 61 9.11 -8.00 -1.65
CA ASP A 61 9.54 -9.01 -0.70
C ASP A 61 10.45 -8.46 0.41
N GLY A 62 10.39 -9.11 1.57
CA GLY A 62 11.19 -8.79 2.76
C GLY A 62 10.30 -8.32 3.91
N THR A 63 10.56 -8.81 5.11
CA THR A 63 9.77 -8.46 6.29
C THR A 63 9.86 -6.96 6.60
N GLY A 64 8.75 -6.38 7.05
CA GLY A 64 8.64 -4.95 7.28
C GLY A 64 9.52 -4.50 8.43
N MET A 65 10.27 -3.43 8.19
CA MET A 65 10.98 -2.70 9.24
C MET A 65 10.53 -1.25 9.25
N ILE A 66 10.00 -0.82 10.40
CA ILE A 66 9.65 0.57 10.63
C ILE A 66 10.89 1.31 11.06
N HIS A 67 11.13 2.45 10.42
CA HIS A 67 12.08 3.47 10.82
C HIS A 67 11.31 4.71 11.27
N ALA A 68 11.61 5.24 12.45
CA ALA A 68 10.98 6.43 12.99
C ALA A 68 12.02 7.45 13.42
N VAL A 69 11.83 8.70 12.99
CA VAL A 69 12.55 9.87 13.49
C VAL A 69 11.55 10.73 14.25
N TYR A 70 11.78 10.89 15.55
CA TYR A 70 10.94 11.73 16.40
C TYR A 70 11.63 13.07 16.59
N LEU A 71 10.88 14.14 16.43
CA LEU A 71 11.33 15.52 16.48
C LEU A 71 10.57 16.23 17.59
N ASP A 72 11.27 16.92 18.47
CA ASP A 72 10.66 17.76 19.51
C ASP A 72 11.69 18.79 20.03
N GLY A 73 11.26 20.04 20.21
CA GLY A 73 12.08 21.08 20.83
C GLY A 73 13.46 21.30 20.19
N GLY A 74 13.60 21.10 18.88
CA GLY A 74 14.88 21.20 18.17
C GLY A 74 15.82 20.00 18.33
N ARG A 75 15.32 18.87 18.87
CA ARG A 75 16.05 17.61 19.04
C ARG A 75 15.47 16.53 18.12
N ALA A 76 16.28 15.52 17.83
CA ALA A 76 15.88 14.35 17.06
C ALA A 76 16.32 13.06 17.75
N ARG A 77 15.45 12.05 17.77
CA ARG A 77 15.75 10.68 18.18
C ARG A 77 15.33 9.70 17.09
N TYR A 78 15.98 8.55 17.01
CA TYR A 78 15.69 7.52 16.02
C TYR A 78 15.41 6.17 16.67
N ARG A 79 14.48 5.42 16.06
CA ARG A 79 14.19 4.04 16.39
C ARG A 79 13.87 3.25 15.13
N ASN A 80 14.29 1.99 15.08
CA ASN A 80 13.74 1.03 14.13
C ASN A 80 13.36 -0.29 14.80
N ARG A 81 12.30 -0.91 14.27
CA ARG A 81 11.84 -2.24 14.69
C ARG A 81 11.34 -3.04 13.50
N TRP A 82 11.61 -4.33 13.48
CA TRP A 82 10.84 -5.24 12.64
C TRP A 82 9.41 -5.32 13.13
N VAL A 83 8.47 -5.42 12.19
CA VAL A 83 7.10 -5.79 12.51
C VAL A 83 7.10 -7.30 12.78
N LEU A 84 6.86 -7.69 14.03
CA LEU A 84 6.88 -9.08 14.47
C LEU A 84 5.59 -9.78 14.07
N THR A 85 5.43 -10.02 12.77
CA THR A 85 4.33 -10.84 12.26
C THR A 85 4.42 -12.26 12.81
N ALA A 86 3.30 -12.98 12.85
CA ALA A 86 3.28 -14.37 13.29
C ALA A 86 4.32 -15.21 12.52
N GLU A 87 4.40 -15.00 11.21
CA GLU A 87 5.31 -15.69 10.31
C GLU A 87 6.78 -15.32 10.56
N LEU A 88 7.09 -14.06 10.85
CA LEU A 88 8.45 -13.68 11.25
C LEU A 88 8.83 -14.31 12.60
N GLN A 89 7.90 -14.38 13.56
CA GLN A 89 8.14 -15.02 14.84
C GLN A 89 8.40 -16.53 14.69
N GLU A 90 7.71 -17.21 13.77
CA GLU A 90 7.98 -18.61 13.43
C GLU A 90 9.39 -18.80 12.86
N GLU A 91 9.83 -17.93 11.94
CA GLU A 91 11.19 -17.98 11.39
C GLU A 91 12.26 -17.66 12.45
N GLN A 92 11.98 -16.72 13.35
CA GLN A 92 12.85 -16.44 14.50
C GLN A 92 12.98 -17.65 15.44
N ALA A 93 11.88 -18.35 15.71
CA ALA A 93 11.88 -19.54 16.55
C ALA A 93 12.62 -20.71 15.89
N ALA A 94 12.51 -20.85 14.57
CA ALA A 94 13.24 -21.87 13.80
C ALA A 94 14.71 -21.51 13.59
N GLY A 95 15.06 -20.22 13.59
CA GLY A 95 16.40 -19.71 13.30
C GLY A 95 16.75 -19.72 11.81
N HIS A 96 15.78 -19.91 10.92
CA HIS A 96 15.95 -19.86 9.47
C HIS A 96 14.65 -19.48 8.76
N ARG A 97 14.75 -19.11 7.48
CA ARG A 97 13.60 -18.82 6.61
C ARG A 97 12.72 -20.07 6.42
N ILE A 98 11.41 -19.89 6.48
CA ILE A 98 10.34 -20.89 6.29
C ILE A 98 9.47 -20.52 5.08
N TYR A 99 9.16 -19.24 4.88
CA TYR A 99 8.21 -18.81 3.85
C TYR A 99 8.89 -18.41 2.55
N ASN A 100 8.19 -18.53 1.43
CA ASN A 100 8.72 -18.18 0.12
C ASN A 100 8.44 -16.71 -0.22
N PRO A 101 9.14 -16.15 -1.22
CA PRO A 101 8.78 -14.86 -1.83
C PRO A 101 7.35 -14.83 -2.34
N THR A 102 6.76 -13.64 -2.41
CA THR A 102 5.34 -13.36 -2.71
C THR A 102 4.89 -13.94 -4.06
N PHE A 103 5.78 -13.94 -5.06
CA PHE A 103 5.51 -14.49 -6.39
C PHE A 103 6.03 -15.92 -6.58
N GLY A 104 6.56 -16.55 -5.52
CA GLY A 104 6.96 -17.95 -5.52
C GLY A 104 5.79 -18.90 -5.24
N PRO A 105 6.03 -20.21 -5.08
CA PRO A 105 5.03 -21.13 -4.55
C PRO A 105 4.81 -20.92 -3.04
N PRO A 106 3.64 -21.27 -2.49
CA PRO A 106 3.41 -21.21 -1.03
C PRO A 106 4.37 -22.13 -0.26
N PRO A 107 4.56 -21.92 1.06
CA PRO A 107 3.82 -21.00 1.93
C PRO A 107 4.29 -19.54 1.85
N TYR A 108 3.37 -18.59 2.04
CA TYR A 108 3.63 -17.14 2.06
C TYR A 108 3.51 -16.57 3.48
N ALA A 109 4.12 -15.41 3.70
CA ALA A 109 4.04 -14.68 4.97
C ALA A 109 3.33 -13.34 4.80
N ASN A 110 2.63 -12.88 5.84
CA ASN A 110 2.35 -11.45 5.98
C ASN A 110 3.66 -10.70 6.26
N LEU A 111 4.08 -9.86 5.30
CA LEU A 111 5.33 -9.12 5.38
C LEU A 111 5.18 -7.78 6.11
N ALA A 112 3.97 -7.21 6.20
CA ALA A 112 3.69 -5.90 6.81
C ALA A 112 4.71 -4.81 6.43
N ASN A 113 5.11 -4.73 5.16
CA ASN A 113 6.31 -4.01 4.70
C ASN A 113 6.04 -2.80 3.78
N THR A 114 4.80 -2.59 3.33
CA THR A 114 4.54 -1.62 2.25
C THR A 114 4.40 -0.19 2.78
N ASN A 115 3.58 0.01 3.82
CA ASN A 115 3.28 1.34 4.33
C ASN A 115 3.10 1.35 5.85
N VAL A 116 3.18 2.53 6.47
CA VAL A 116 2.85 2.76 7.88
C VAL A 116 1.95 3.99 7.99
N LEU A 117 0.84 3.86 8.69
CA LEU A 117 -0.16 4.92 8.79
C LEU A 117 -0.77 4.98 10.19
N ARG A 118 -1.07 6.19 10.67
CA ARG A 118 -1.80 6.42 11.92
C ARG A 118 -3.28 6.67 11.65
N HIS A 119 -4.15 5.96 12.35
CA HIS A 119 -5.60 6.16 12.31
C HIS A 119 -6.22 5.84 13.67
N ALA A 120 -7.18 6.66 14.12
CA ALA A 120 -7.86 6.46 15.41
C ALA A 120 -6.89 6.24 16.60
N GLY A 121 -5.79 7.01 16.64
CA GLY A 121 -4.75 6.92 17.67
C GLY A 121 -3.76 5.76 17.52
N ARG A 122 -4.02 4.81 16.61
CA ARG A 122 -3.22 3.59 16.43
C ARG A 122 -2.30 3.69 15.23
N ILE A 123 -1.16 3.01 15.27
CA ILE A 123 -0.20 2.91 14.17
C ILE A 123 -0.40 1.54 13.51
N HIS A 124 -0.53 1.53 12.19
CA HIS A 124 -0.71 0.31 11.40
C HIS A 124 0.44 0.15 10.41
N ALA A 125 1.12 -0.99 10.45
CA ALA A 125 1.98 -1.47 9.36
C ALA A 125 1.11 -2.25 8.37
N LEU A 126 1.18 -1.87 7.09
CA LEU A 126 0.28 -2.32 6.05
C LEU A 126 1.02 -3.12 4.97
N TYR A 127 0.34 -4.14 4.44
CA TYR A 127 0.80 -4.98 3.34
C TYR A 127 -0.39 -5.54 2.57
N GLU A 128 -0.38 -5.44 1.25
CA GLU A 128 -1.52 -5.80 0.39
C GLU A 128 -1.78 -7.30 0.27
N GLY A 129 -0.94 -8.16 0.88
CA GLY A 129 -1.15 -9.60 0.96
C GLY A 129 -1.68 -10.10 2.31
N GLY A 130 -2.00 -9.20 3.26
CA GLY A 130 -2.46 -9.61 4.59
C GLY A 130 -3.16 -8.52 5.37
N CYS A 131 -3.60 -8.85 6.59
CA CYS A 131 -4.19 -7.87 7.48
C CYS A 131 -3.11 -6.91 8.05
N PRO A 132 -3.48 -5.68 8.43
CA PRO A 132 -2.58 -4.75 9.10
C PRO A 132 -2.03 -5.33 10.42
N TYR A 133 -0.82 -4.92 10.79
CA TYR A 133 -0.30 -5.13 12.14
C TYR A 133 -0.30 -3.81 12.92
N GLU A 134 -0.85 -3.82 14.13
CA GLU A 134 -0.85 -2.66 15.02
C GLU A 134 0.48 -2.55 15.78
N LEU A 135 0.97 -1.33 15.91
CA LEU A 135 2.19 -1.00 16.63
C LEU A 135 1.89 -0.01 17.77
N ASP A 136 2.63 -0.13 18.86
CA ASP A 136 2.65 0.88 19.91
C ASP A 136 3.55 2.08 19.52
N ASP A 137 3.54 3.15 20.33
CA ASP A 137 4.37 4.34 20.07
C ASP A 137 5.88 4.07 20.18
N ALA A 138 6.25 2.94 20.80
CA ALA A 138 7.60 2.43 20.88
C ALA A 138 8.00 1.54 19.69
N LEU A 139 7.12 1.40 18.69
CA LEU A 139 7.22 0.50 17.53
C LEU A 139 7.19 -0.99 17.89
N GLY A 140 6.79 -1.34 19.11
CA GLY A 140 6.50 -2.71 19.52
C GLY A 140 5.26 -3.22 18.78
N THR A 141 5.33 -4.45 18.27
CA THR A 141 4.19 -5.06 17.57
C THR A 141 3.17 -5.54 18.58
N ILE A 142 1.94 -5.00 18.50
CA ILE A 142 0.80 -5.42 19.32
C ILE A 142 0.16 -6.68 18.74
N GLY A 143 0.01 -6.74 17.41
CA GLY A 143 -0.50 -7.92 16.69
C GLY A 143 -1.31 -7.56 15.45
N ALA A 144 -1.82 -8.59 14.79
CA ALA A 144 -2.70 -8.45 13.63
C ALA A 144 -4.02 -7.74 14.01
N ASN A 145 -4.47 -6.83 13.14
CA ASN A 145 -5.71 -6.08 13.32
C ASN A 145 -6.71 -6.43 12.21
N THR A 146 -7.76 -7.16 12.57
CA THR A 146 -8.86 -7.56 11.68
C THR A 146 -10.05 -6.61 11.76
N PHE A 147 -9.89 -5.45 12.38
CA PHE A 147 -10.94 -4.46 12.66
C PHE A 147 -12.17 -5.11 13.30
N GLN A 148 -11.96 -5.75 14.45
CA GLN A 148 -12.99 -6.50 15.19
C GLN A 148 -13.63 -7.63 14.36
N GLY A 149 -12.81 -8.32 13.54
CA GLY A 149 -13.23 -9.47 12.73
C GLY A 149 -14.03 -9.09 11.48
N LYS A 150 -14.08 -7.80 11.10
CA LYS A 150 -14.74 -7.33 9.89
C LYS A 150 -13.90 -7.50 8.63
N LEU A 151 -12.57 -7.48 8.78
CA LEU A 151 -11.64 -7.78 7.71
C LEU A 151 -11.32 -9.28 7.69
N THR A 152 -11.66 -9.95 6.59
CA THR A 152 -11.44 -11.40 6.40
C THR A 152 -10.24 -11.72 5.50
N GLY A 153 -9.62 -10.72 4.89
CA GLY A 153 -8.51 -10.89 3.95
C GLY A 153 -7.46 -9.78 4.08
N ALA A 154 -6.90 -9.38 2.95
CA ALA A 154 -5.91 -8.31 2.90
C ALA A 154 -6.57 -6.93 3.05
N PHE A 155 -5.83 -6.00 3.64
CA PHE A 155 -6.19 -4.58 3.64
C PHE A 155 -5.24 -3.82 2.72
N SER A 156 -5.77 -2.83 2.00
CA SER A 156 -4.95 -1.96 1.17
C SER A 156 -3.78 -1.35 1.96
N ALA A 157 -2.61 -1.27 1.34
CA ALA A 157 -1.48 -0.53 1.89
C ALA A 157 -1.59 0.99 1.70
N HIS A 158 -2.55 1.45 0.90
CA HIS A 158 -2.74 2.87 0.60
C HIS A 158 -4.16 3.36 0.93
N PRO A 159 -4.66 3.14 2.17
CA PRO A 159 -5.87 3.81 2.60
C PRO A 159 -5.62 5.31 2.68
N LYS A 160 -6.68 6.11 2.57
CA LYS A 160 -6.62 7.56 2.76
C LYS A 160 -7.43 7.96 3.99
N VAL A 161 -6.82 8.79 4.83
CA VAL A 161 -7.50 9.38 5.99
C VAL A 161 -7.97 10.77 5.60
N ASP A 162 -9.26 11.04 5.78
CA ASP A 162 -9.80 12.38 5.60
C ASP A 162 -9.36 13.27 6.78
N PRO A 163 -8.64 14.38 6.54
CA PRO A 163 -8.18 15.26 7.63
C PRO A 163 -9.33 16.02 8.33
N LEU A 164 -10.52 16.10 7.73
CA LEU A 164 -11.68 16.79 8.31
C LEU A 164 -12.55 15.86 9.13
N THR A 165 -12.87 14.67 8.62
CA THR A 165 -13.75 13.72 9.31
C THR A 165 -13.00 12.72 10.18
N GLY A 166 -11.71 12.50 9.89
CA GLY A 166 -10.89 11.47 10.53
C GLY A 166 -11.18 10.05 10.04
N GLU A 167 -12.11 9.86 9.10
CA GLU A 167 -12.43 8.55 8.52
C GLU A 167 -11.26 8.04 7.66
N MET A 168 -11.09 6.72 7.62
CA MET A 168 -10.12 6.04 6.76
C MET A 168 -10.83 5.20 5.71
N LEU A 169 -10.49 5.42 4.44
CA LEU A 169 -11.14 4.78 3.29
C LEU A 169 -10.13 3.92 2.54
N ALA A 170 -10.56 2.73 2.10
CA ALA A 170 -9.73 1.78 1.35
C ALA A 170 -10.54 1.08 0.26
N ILE A 171 -9.83 0.66 -0.79
CA ILE A 171 -10.30 -0.37 -1.73
C ILE A 171 -9.40 -1.59 -1.52
N ASN A 172 -9.96 -2.66 -1.00
CA ASN A 172 -9.29 -3.95 -0.87
C ASN A 172 -9.55 -4.79 -2.13
N TYR A 173 -8.67 -5.72 -2.46
CA TYR A 173 -8.84 -6.60 -3.61
C TYR A 173 -8.49 -8.05 -3.28
N ASP A 174 -9.16 -8.99 -3.94
CA ASP A 174 -8.83 -10.40 -3.96
C ASP A 174 -8.65 -10.84 -5.42
N LEU A 175 -7.40 -11.09 -5.80
CA LEU A 175 -7.05 -11.48 -7.17
C LEU A 175 -7.59 -12.86 -7.53
N MET A 176 -7.71 -13.79 -6.58
CA MET A 176 -8.20 -15.14 -6.86
C MET A 176 -9.72 -15.14 -7.03
N ALA A 177 -10.43 -14.39 -6.17
CA ALA A 177 -11.87 -14.25 -6.27
C ALA A 177 -12.32 -13.28 -7.38
N GLY A 178 -11.42 -12.40 -7.85
CA GLY A 178 -11.75 -11.34 -8.81
C GLY A 178 -12.69 -10.28 -8.22
N THR A 179 -12.57 -10.00 -6.92
CA THR A 179 -13.44 -9.08 -6.18
C THR A 179 -12.68 -7.87 -5.66
N LEU A 180 -13.40 -6.75 -5.55
CA LEU A 180 -12.98 -5.55 -4.85
C LEU A 180 -13.92 -5.31 -3.67
N GLU A 181 -13.42 -4.62 -2.65
CA GLU A 181 -14.21 -4.22 -1.50
C GLU A 181 -13.92 -2.78 -1.13
N TYR A 182 -14.96 -1.96 -1.09
CA TYR A 182 -14.91 -0.66 -0.46
C TYR A 182 -15.10 -0.81 1.04
N MET A 183 -14.11 -0.38 1.82
CA MET A 183 -14.17 -0.36 3.27
C MET A 183 -13.93 1.06 3.79
N ARG A 184 -14.76 1.48 4.75
CA ARG A 184 -14.57 2.72 5.51
C ARG A 184 -14.54 2.42 7.00
N LEU A 185 -13.54 2.98 7.65
CA LEU A 185 -13.46 3.07 9.09
C LEU A 185 -13.80 4.49 9.51
N ASP A 186 -14.62 4.62 10.55
CA ASP A 186 -14.87 5.92 11.20
C ASP A 186 -13.63 6.42 11.94
N ALA A 187 -13.67 7.66 12.43
CA ALA A 187 -12.57 8.29 13.18
C ALA A 187 -12.15 7.54 14.46
N THR A 188 -12.97 6.60 14.93
CA THR A 188 -12.67 5.76 16.10
C THR A 188 -12.02 4.41 15.72
N GLY A 189 -11.91 4.12 14.42
CA GLY A 189 -11.34 2.89 13.91
C GLY A 189 -12.33 1.73 13.83
N ARG A 190 -13.64 2.02 13.77
CA ARG A 190 -14.68 1.00 13.57
C ARG A 190 -15.09 0.98 12.10
N VAL A 191 -15.20 -0.22 11.54
CA VAL A 191 -15.74 -0.39 10.18
C VAL A 191 -17.22 -0.02 10.19
N ASP A 192 -17.57 1.03 9.43
CA ASP A 192 -18.95 1.52 9.31
C ASP A 192 -19.52 1.34 7.90
N ARG A 193 -18.67 1.11 6.89
CA ARG A 193 -19.05 0.69 5.54
C ARG A 193 -18.16 -0.44 5.05
N GLN A 194 -18.80 -1.40 4.39
CA GLN A 194 -18.16 -2.53 3.75
C GLN A 194 -19.05 -2.97 2.59
N VAL A 195 -18.60 -2.76 1.35
CA VAL A 195 -19.35 -3.06 0.13
C VAL A 195 -18.43 -3.83 -0.81
N ALA A 196 -18.70 -5.13 -0.96
CA ALA A 196 -18.00 -6.00 -1.89
C ALA A 196 -18.66 -5.98 -3.28
N PHE A 197 -17.86 -6.02 -4.33
CA PHE A 197 -18.31 -6.00 -5.72
C PHE A 197 -17.29 -6.69 -6.64
N SER A 198 -17.71 -7.09 -7.84
CA SER A 198 -16.81 -7.74 -8.79
C SER A 198 -15.89 -6.72 -9.47
N ALA A 199 -14.62 -7.07 -9.61
CA ALA A 199 -13.71 -6.37 -10.51
C ALA A 199 -14.08 -6.70 -11.97
N PRO A 200 -13.79 -5.82 -12.95
CA PRO A 200 -13.99 -6.13 -14.37
C PRO A 200 -13.08 -7.27 -14.85
N TRP A 201 -11.96 -7.50 -14.16
CA TRP A 201 -11.06 -8.63 -14.27
C TRP A 201 -10.25 -8.75 -12.97
N PRO A 202 -9.60 -9.89 -12.68
CA PRO A 202 -8.63 -9.99 -11.60
C PRO A 202 -7.51 -8.98 -11.79
N ALA A 203 -7.56 -7.88 -11.04
CA ALA A 203 -6.61 -6.78 -11.12
C ALA A 203 -6.29 -6.23 -9.75
N LEU A 204 -5.07 -5.75 -9.63
CA LEU A 204 -4.60 -5.03 -8.47
C LEU A 204 -5.18 -3.61 -8.47
N VAL A 205 -5.53 -3.11 -7.28
CA VAL A 205 -5.85 -1.70 -7.04
C VAL A 205 -4.94 -1.24 -5.92
N HIS A 206 -3.75 -0.75 -6.30
CA HIS A 206 -2.68 -0.44 -5.34
C HIS A 206 -3.00 0.78 -4.48
N ASP A 207 -3.49 1.85 -5.11
CA ASP A 207 -3.73 3.14 -4.47
C ASP A 207 -5.06 3.75 -4.92
N ILE A 208 -5.59 4.67 -4.11
CA ILE A 208 -6.84 5.38 -4.33
C ILE A 208 -6.63 6.89 -4.25
N GLY A 209 -7.47 7.66 -4.93
CA GLY A 209 -7.68 9.08 -4.65
C GLY A 209 -8.89 9.27 -3.74
N LEU A 210 -8.80 10.20 -2.79
CA LEU A 210 -9.92 10.58 -1.92
C LEU A 210 -10.34 12.01 -2.23
N THR A 211 -11.61 12.20 -2.56
CA THR A 211 -12.23 13.51 -2.74
C THR A 211 -13.24 13.80 -1.62
N ALA A 212 -13.84 14.99 -1.62
CA ALA A 212 -14.90 15.32 -0.68
C ALA A 212 -16.13 14.39 -0.78
N THR A 213 -16.39 13.78 -1.94
CA THR A 213 -17.63 13.02 -2.20
C THR A 213 -17.40 11.58 -2.66
N HIS A 214 -16.24 11.27 -3.23
CA HIS A 214 -15.93 9.98 -3.83
C HIS A 214 -14.53 9.48 -3.47
N VAL A 215 -14.40 8.16 -3.39
CA VAL A 215 -13.15 7.46 -3.64
C VAL A 215 -13.03 7.21 -5.15
N VAL A 216 -11.88 7.52 -5.72
CA VAL A 216 -11.52 7.22 -7.10
C VAL A 216 -10.38 6.22 -7.11
N ALA A 217 -10.46 5.18 -7.95
CA ALA A 217 -9.36 4.25 -8.17
C ALA A 217 -9.29 3.84 -9.64
N PHE A 218 -8.21 3.18 -10.03
CA PHE A 218 -7.96 2.83 -11.41
C PHE A 218 -7.69 1.33 -11.51
N VAL A 219 -8.59 0.63 -12.18
CA VAL A 219 -8.40 -0.78 -12.53
C VAL A 219 -7.73 -0.81 -13.90
N CYS A 220 -6.40 -0.82 -13.86
CA CYS A 220 -5.55 -0.85 -15.05
C CYS A 220 -5.64 -2.21 -15.76
N PRO A 221 -5.34 -2.28 -17.07
CA PRO A 221 -5.40 -3.52 -17.84
C PRO A 221 -4.18 -4.43 -17.59
N LEU A 222 -3.80 -4.59 -16.33
CA LEU A 222 -2.84 -5.58 -15.87
C LEU A 222 -3.61 -6.75 -15.27
N VAL A 223 -3.83 -7.80 -16.06
CA VAL A 223 -4.75 -8.90 -15.79
C VAL A 223 -4.01 -10.08 -15.20
N PHE A 224 -4.54 -10.65 -14.12
CA PHE A 224 -4.00 -11.86 -13.51
C PHE A 224 -4.83 -13.08 -13.93
N ASP A 225 -4.21 -14.04 -14.62
CA ASP A 225 -4.84 -15.30 -15.02
C ASP A 225 -4.30 -16.47 -14.17
N PHE A 226 -5.09 -16.88 -13.18
CA PHE A 226 -4.76 -18.02 -12.30
C PHE A 226 -5.15 -19.38 -12.88
N SER A 227 -5.79 -19.45 -14.06
CA SER A 227 -6.21 -20.71 -14.67
C SER A 227 -5.04 -21.57 -15.18
N ARG A 228 -3.84 -20.97 -15.31
CA ARG A 228 -2.63 -21.60 -15.85
C ARG A 228 -1.53 -21.86 -14.82
N GLY A 229 -1.81 -21.69 -13.53
CA GLY A 229 -0.84 -21.78 -12.44
C GLY A 229 -0.66 -20.45 -11.71
N PRO A 230 0.45 -20.25 -10.94
CA PRO A 230 0.76 -18.97 -10.32
C PRO A 230 0.75 -17.85 -11.39
N ALA A 231 -0.16 -16.88 -11.24
CA ALA A 231 -0.46 -15.93 -12.29
C ALA A 231 0.67 -14.89 -12.44
N ALA A 232 1.39 -14.93 -13.56
CA ALA A 232 2.15 -13.78 -14.00
C ALA A 232 1.17 -12.73 -14.56
N PRO A 233 1.27 -11.46 -14.17
CA PRO A 233 0.39 -10.42 -14.69
C PRO A 233 0.63 -10.19 -16.19
N GLY A 234 -0.46 -10.09 -16.96
CA GLY A 234 -0.46 -9.82 -18.39
C GLY A 234 -0.97 -8.41 -18.70
N TRP A 235 -0.23 -7.65 -19.50
CA TRP A 235 -0.66 -6.32 -19.97
C TRP A 235 -1.61 -6.45 -21.18
N GLU A 236 -2.85 -6.00 -21.03
CA GLU A 236 -3.96 -6.14 -22.01
C GLU A 236 -4.59 -4.79 -22.41
N PRO A 237 -3.84 -3.89 -23.08
CA PRO A 237 -4.23 -2.49 -23.28
C PRO A 237 -5.54 -2.29 -24.06
N GLN A 238 -5.97 -3.29 -24.84
CA GLN A 238 -7.25 -3.29 -25.55
C GLN A 238 -8.48 -3.19 -24.62
N ARG A 239 -8.32 -3.44 -23.32
CA ARG A 239 -9.40 -3.30 -22.32
C ARG A 239 -9.61 -1.87 -21.83
N GLY A 240 -8.67 -0.97 -22.12
CA GLY A 240 -8.61 0.34 -21.47
C GLY A 240 -8.35 0.24 -19.97
N THR A 241 -8.31 1.38 -19.30
CA THR A 241 -8.35 1.46 -17.84
C THR A 241 -9.77 1.74 -17.39
N GLN A 242 -10.26 1.03 -16.38
CA GLN A 242 -11.56 1.30 -15.78
C GLN A 242 -11.39 2.21 -14.56
N VAL A 243 -11.91 3.43 -14.64
CA VAL A 243 -11.96 4.37 -13.53
C VAL A 243 -13.13 3.98 -12.62
N LEU A 244 -12.80 3.58 -11.41
CA LEU A 244 -13.73 3.22 -10.35
C LEU A 244 -14.11 4.47 -9.57
N LEU A 245 -15.40 4.80 -9.54
CA LEU A 245 -15.97 5.88 -8.72
C LEU A 245 -16.89 5.30 -7.66
N VAL A 246 -16.50 5.44 -6.40
CA VAL A 246 -17.29 4.97 -5.24
C VAL A 246 -17.73 6.18 -4.43
N PRO A 247 -19.04 6.48 -4.33
CA PRO A 247 -19.54 7.48 -3.39
C PRO A 247 -19.09 7.15 -1.97
N ARG A 248 -18.66 8.14 -1.18
CA ARG A 248 -18.15 7.89 0.19
C ARG A 248 -19.18 7.28 1.13
N ASP A 249 -20.46 7.53 0.89
CA ASP A 249 -21.57 6.98 1.67
C ASP A 249 -22.14 5.69 1.06
N CYS A 250 -21.46 5.11 0.08
CA CYS A 250 -21.87 3.89 -0.61
C CYS A 250 -22.24 2.76 0.38
N THR A 251 -23.45 2.25 0.21
CA THR A 251 -24.01 1.11 0.97
C THR A 251 -24.32 -0.08 0.07
N ASP A 252 -24.35 0.11 -1.25
CA ASP A 252 -24.71 -0.91 -2.23
C ASP A 252 -23.84 -0.80 -3.47
N ALA A 253 -23.39 -1.94 -3.99
CA ALA A 253 -22.54 -2.01 -5.18
C ALA A 253 -23.19 -1.37 -6.43
N ALA A 254 -24.51 -1.28 -6.51
CA ALA A 254 -25.23 -0.60 -7.60
C ALA A 254 -25.00 0.92 -7.63
N GLN A 255 -24.48 1.52 -6.54
CA GLN A 255 -24.12 2.95 -6.49
C GLN A 255 -22.73 3.23 -7.07
N ILE A 256 -21.93 2.18 -7.26
CA ILE A 256 -20.59 2.27 -7.80
C ILE A 256 -20.67 2.47 -9.32
N ARG A 257 -19.85 3.39 -9.83
CA ARG A 257 -19.81 3.73 -11.25
C ARG A 257 -18.45 3.43 -11.84
N TRP A 258 -18.47 2.95 -13.07
CA TRP A 258 -17.29 2.67 -13.87
C TRP A 258 -17.27 3.60 -15.07
N ILE A 259 -16.11 4.18 -15.33
CA ILE A 259 -15.86 5.01 -16.52
C ILE A 259 -14.67 4.43 -17.27
N GLU A 260 -14.82 4.23 -18.58
CA GLU A 260 -13.73 3.78 -19.43
C GLU A 260 -12.76 4.93 -19.74
N ALA A 261 -11.47 4.65 -19.67
CA ALA A 261 -10.40 5.55 -20.06
C ALA A 261 -9.41 4.84 -21.00
N ALA A 262 -8.58 5.63 -21.69
CA ALA A 262 -7.44 5.11 -22.43
C ALA A 262 -6.55 4.22 -21.51
N PRO A 263 -5.89 3.18 -22.04
CA PRO A 263 -5.11 2.27 -21.22
C PRO A 263 -3.88 2.96 -20.63
N PHE A 264 -3.68 2.78 -19.33
CA PHE A 264 -2.47 3.20 -18.61
C PHE A 264 -2.28 2.37 -17.35
N PHE A 265 -1.10 2.47 -16.76
CA PHE A 265 -0.82 1.88 -15.46
C PHE A 265 -0.42 2.96 -14.45
N ASN A 266 -0.87 2.83 -13.20
CA ASN A 266 -0.41 3.65 -12.10
C ASN A 266 -0.16 2.77 -10.86
N TRP A 267 0.88 3.12 -10.11
CA TRP A 267 1.04 2.64 -8.74
C TRP A 267 0.30 3.59 -7.80
N HIS A 268 0.80 4.81 -7.66
CA HIS A 268 0.35 5.76 -6.66
C HIS A 268 -0.61 6.80 -7.23
N VAL A 269 -1.36 7.45 -6.33
CA VAL A 269 -2.13 8.67 -6.61
C VAL A 269 -1.57 9.78 -5.73
N ALA A 270 -1.08 10.86 -6.35
CA ALA A 270 -0.52 11.98 -5.59
C ALA A 270 -1.61 12.75 -4.85
N ASN A 271 -2.72 13.07 -5.53
CA ASN A 271 -3.93 13.59 -4.89
C ASN A 271 -5.14 13.46 -5.82
N ALA A 272 -6.35 13.59 -5.27
CA ALA A 272 -7.57 13.80 -6.03
C ALA A 272 -8.48 14.82 -5.34
N TYR A 273 -9.27 15.57 -6.12
CA TYR A 273 -10.32 16.43 -5.58
C TYR A 273 -11.50 16.52 -6.55
N VAL A 274 -12.62 17.07 -6.08
CA VAL A 274 -13.84 17.24 -6.88
C VAL A 274 -14.16 18.73 -7.02
N ASP A 275 -14.50 19.16 -8.23
CA ASP A 275 -15.00 20.49 -8.57
C ASP A 275 -16.28 20.34 -9.42
N GLY A 276 -17.43 20.62 -8.81
CA GLY A 276 -18.74 20.35 -9.40
C GLY A 276 -18.91 18.87 -9.73
N ASN A 277 -19.04 18.56 -11.03
CA ASN A 277 -19.19 17.20 -11.54
C ASN A 277 -17.87 16.58 -12.04
N VAL A 278 -16.74 17.26 -11.89
CA VAL A 278 -15.44 16.78 -12.37
C VAL A 278 -14.57 16.37 -11.19
N ILE A 279 -14.05 15.15 -11.24
CA ILE A 279 -12.96 14.71 -10.36
C ILE A 279 -11.65 14.96 -11.08
N GLU A 280 -10.74 15.71 -10.45
CA GLU A 280 -9.36 15.80 -10.90
C GLU A 280 -8.49 14.85 -10.06
N ALA A 281 -7.75 13.97 -10.72
CA ALA A 281 -6.78 13.07 -10.11
C ALA A 281 -5.39 13.30 -10.70
N VAL A 282 -4.39 13.43 -9.84
CA VAL A 282 -3.01 13.69 -10.22
C VAL A 282 -2.18 12.49 -9.80
N LEU A 283 -1.53 11.82 -10.74
CA LEU A 283 -0.86 10.53 -10.52
C LEU A 283 0.36 10.31 -11.43
N PRO A 284 1.39 9.58 -10.96
CA PRO A 284 2.41 9.03 -11.83
C PRO A 284 1.79 8.00 -12.77
N TRP A 285 2.04 8.19 -14.05
CA TRP A 285 1.38 7.50 -15.14
C TRP A 285 2.41 6.74 -15.96
N HIS A 286 2.08 5.51 -16.34
CA HIS A 286 2.88 4.65 -17.19
C HIS A 286 2.08 4.25 -18.44
N ASP A 287 2.73 4.27 -19.61
CA ASP A 287 2.13 3.88 -20.89
C ASP A 287 1.91 2.37 -21.04
N GLY A 288 2.51 1.57 -20.16
CA GLY A 288 2.18 0.17 -20.01
C GLY A 288 2.97 -0.52 -18.91
N TYR A 289 2.80 -1.83 -18.83
CA TYR A 289 3.48 -2.66 -17.84
C TYR A 289 4.23 -3.82 -18.50
N GLY A 290 5.33 -4.24 -17.88
CA GLY A 290 6.13 -5.40 -18.31
C GLY A 290 7.32 -5.06 -19.21
N PRO A 291 8.17 -6.04 -19.53
CA PRO A 291 9.46 -5.81 -20.18
C PRO A 291 9.37 -5.26 -21.61
N ALA A 292 8.25 -5.50 -22.29
CA ALA A 292 7.97 -4.98 -23.63
C ALA A 292 7.32 -3.58 -23.63
N SER A 293 6.91 -3.06 -22.46
CA SER A 293 6.34 -1.72 -22.36
C SER A 293 7.43 -0.67 -22.60
N ARG A 294 7.05 0.40 -23.29
CA ARG A 294 7.81 1.65 -23.22
C ARG A 294 7.78 2.08 -21.75
N LYS A 295 8.89 2.62 -21.26
CA LYS A 295 9.05 2.99 -19.84
C LYS A 295 8.85 4.49 -19.67
N ARG A 296 7.80 5.05 -20.27
CA ARG A 296 7.53 6.48 -20.12
C ARG A 296 6.80 6.66 -18.80
N LEU A 297 7.48 7.27 -17.84
CA LEU A 297 6.93 7.64 -16.55
C LEU A 297 6.77 9.16 -16.52
N GLU A 298 5.53 9.62 -16.39
CA GLU A 298 5.19 11.03 -16.40
C GLU A 298 4.18 11.35 -15.30
N MET A 299 4.11 12.62 -14.91
CA MET A 299 3.05 13.09 -14.02
C MET A 299 1.86 13.50 -14.87
N HIS A 300 0.69 12.93 -14.60
CA HIS A 300 -0.52 13.23 -15.36
C HIS A 300 -1.60 13.80 -14.45
N ARG A 301 -2.44 14.65 -15.03
CA ARG A 301 -3.70 15.12 -14.48
C ARG A 301 -4.84 14.54 -15.31
N LEU A 302 -5.65 13.71 -14.68
CA LEU A 302 -6.89 13.20 -15.26
C LEU A 302 -8.05 14.06 -14.77
N ARG A 303 -8.87 14.55 -15.70
CA ARG A 303 -10.15 15.22 -15.42
C ARG A 303 -11.29 14.28 -15.81
N ILE A 304 -11.99 13.75 -14.82
CA ILE A 304 -13.03 12.74 -14.96
C ILE A 304 -14.39 13.42 -14.76
N ASP A 305 -15.13 13.64 -15.84
CA ASP A 305 -16.48 14.18 -15.79
C ASP A 305 -17.47 13.07 -15.42
N MET A 306 -17.99 13.13 -14.20
CA MET A 306 -18.89 12.14 -13.65
C MET A 306 -20.25 12.11 -14.38
N ALA A 307 -20.68 13.17 -15.06
CA ALA A 307 -21.96 13.19 -15.76
C ALA A 307 -21.84 12.59 -17.16
N SER A 308 -20.83 13.01 -17.93
CA SER A 308 -20.64 12.55 -19.31
C SER A 308 -19.85 11.24 -19.42
N GLY A 309 -19.10 10.87 -18.38
CA GLY A 309 -18.17 9.75 -18.44
C GLY A 309 -16.90 10.05 -19.23
N ARG A 310 -16.64 11.31 -19.58
CA ARG A 310 -15.42 11.70 -20.31
C ARG A 310 -14.22 11.77 -19.37
N VAL A 311 -13.09 11.25 -19.82
CA VAL A 311 -11.79 11.38 -19.13
C VAL A 311 -10.84 12.15 -20.04
N ASP A 312 -10.50 13.37 -19.64
CA ASP A 312 -9.47 14.17 -20.30
C ASP A 312 -8.13 13.95 -19.57
N ASP A 313 -7.07 13.61 -20.33
CA ASP A 313 -5.73 13.33 -19.80
C ASP A 313 -4.73 14.41 -20.25
N GLN A 314 -3.99 14.97 -19.30
CA GLN A 314 -2.96 15.98 -19.52
C GLN A 314 -1.67 15.63 -18.78
N THR A 315 -0.56 15.48 -19.52
CA THR A 315 0.80 15.47 -18.96
C THR A 315 1.14 16.83 -18.33
N LEU A 316 1.72 16.81 -17.12
CA LEU A 316 2.14 17.99 -16.35
C LEU A 316 3.63 18.32 -16.51
#